data_AF-X1JSA5-F1
#
_entry.id   AF-X1JSA5-F1
#
_cell.length_a   1.000
_cell.length_b   1.000
_cell.length_c   1.000
_cell.angle_alpha   90.00
_cell.angle_beta   90.00
_cell.angle_gamma   90.00
#
_symmetry.space_group_name_H-M   'P 1'
#
loop_
_entity.id
_entity.type
_entity.pdbx_description
1 polymer ?
#
loop_
_entity_poly.entity_id
_entity_poly.type
_entity_poly.pdbx_seq_one_letter_code
_entity_poly.pdbx_strand_id
1 'polypeptide(L)'
;LGIPLAFLAVLIIWFINNKTVFGYQSKAVGVNIKAAHFGGINTTSVILKTALISGGLAGLAGVGELCAIHYHLLMDISPGYGYSGIVIAMLGNLHPLGVVFASFFFSIVLVGAHTMSRMTGVPTYIAEVIQGMALIVMLISLLLTEYKIRVVRK
;
A
#
# COMPACT_ATOMS: atom_id res chain seq x y z
N LEU A 1 -6.13 17.46 10.19
CA LEU A 1 -6.37 17.62 8.72
C LEU A 1 -6.05 16.37 7.89
N GLY A 2 -5.27 15.41 8.41
CA GLY A 2 -4.89 14.21 7.65
C GLY A 2 -6.05 13.31 7.19
N ILE A 3 -7.06 13.08 8.03
CA ILE A 3 -8.19 12.18 7.69
C ILE A 3 -9.00 12.69 6.47
N PRO A 4 -9.47 13.96 6.43
CA PRO A 4 -10.13 14.49 5.23
C PRO A 4 -9.26 14.42 3.97
N LEU A 5 -7.97 14.73 4.09
CA LEU A 5 -7.02 14.69 2.98
C LEU A 5 -6.85 13.25 2.44
N ALA A 6 -6.77 12.27 3.34
CA ALA A 6 -6.66 10.87 2.99
C ALA A 6 -7.91 10.36 2.25
N PHE A 7 -9.11 10.71 2.72
CA PHE A 7 -10.36 10.37 2.01
C PHE A 7 -10.43 11.00 0.62
N LEU A 8 -10.02 12.26 0.49
CA LEU A 8 -9.98 12.96 -0.79
C LEU A 8 -8.96 12.32 -1.75
N ALA A 9 -7.77 11.95 -1.26
CA ALA A 9 -6.77 11.23 -2.04
C ALA A 9 -7.27 9.87 -2.52
N VAL A 10 -7.96 9.10 -1.66
CA VAL A 10 -8.55 7.81 -2.04
C VAL A 10 -9.60 7.99 -3.15
N LEU A 11 -10.49 8.98 -3.04
CA LEU A 11 -11.50 9.27 -4.06
C LEU A 11 -10.87 9.63 -5.40
N ILE A 12 -9.83 10.47 -5.39
CA ILE A 12 -9.09 10.86 -6.61
C ILE A 12 -8.45 9.62 -7.25
N ILE A 13 -7.74 8.81 -6.48
CA ILE A 13 -7.05 7.61 -6.99
C ILE A 13 -8.07 6.60 -7.51
N TRP A 14 -9.18 6.40 -6.80
CA TRP A 14 -10.25 5.52 -7.23
C TRP A 14 -10.86 5.97 -8.56
N PHE A 15 -11.11 7.27 -8.71
CA PHE A 15 -11.62 7.84 -9.96
C PHE A 15 -10.61 7.66 -11.10
N ILE A 16 -9.32 7.96 -10.87
CA ILE A 16 -8.27 7.76 -11.85
C ILE A 16 -8.19 6.28 -12.27
N ASN A 17 -8.24 5.35 -11.32
CA ASN A 17 -8.08 3.93 -11.58
C ASN A 17 -9.27 3.32 -12.35
N ASN A 18 -10.50 3.77 -12.07
CA ASN A 18 -11.72 3.19 -12.64
C ASN A 18 -12.30 3.94 -13.84
N LYS A 19 -12.06 5.24 -13.98
CA LYS A 19 -12.72 6.09 -15.00
C LYS A 19 -11.77 6.71 -16.03
N THR A 20 -10.45 6.54 -15.90
CA THR A 20 -9.50 7.18 -16.82
C THR A 20 -8.70 6.19 -17.67
N VAL A 21 -8.32 6.64 -18.87
CA VAL A 21 -7.43 5.90 -19.79
C VAL A 21 -6.08 5.61 -19.14
N PHE A 22 -5.59 6.52 -18.30
CA PHE A 22 -4.34 6.33 -17.56
C PHE A 22 -4.41 5.15 -16.59
N GLY A 23 -5.54 4.96 -15.89
CA GLY A 23 -5.75 3.80 -15.02
C GLY A 23 -5.69 2.47 -15.78
N TYR A 24 -6.29 2.42 -16.96
CA TYR A 24 -6.22 1.25 -17.84
C TYR A 24 -4.79 0.98 -18.33
N GLN A 25 -4.10 2.02 -18.82
CA GLN A 25 -2.70 1.91 -19.26
C GLN A 25 -1.78 1.43 -18.13
N SER A 26 -1.96 1.95 -16.91
CA SER A 26 -1.18 1.55 -15.73
C SER A 26 -1.39 0.07 -15.39
N LYS A 27 -2.63 -0.43 -15.42
CA LYS A 27 -2.93 -1.86 -15.23
C LYS A 27 -2.29 -2.73 -16.33
N ALA A 28 -2.40 -2.31 -17.59
CA ALA A 28 -1.84 -3.06 -18.71
C ALA A 28 -0.31 -3.16 -18.63
N VAL A 29 0.37 -2.06 -18.30
CA VAL A 29 1.84 -2.03 -18.10
C VAL A 29 2.24 -2.88 -16.89
N GLY A 30 1.43 -2.91 -15.83
CA GLY A 30 1.66 -3.73 -14.64
C GLY A 30 1.59 -5.25 -14.90
N VAL A 31 0.74 -5.70 -15.84
CA VAL A 31 0.64 -7.12 -16.20
C VAL A 31 1.79 -7.54 -17.12
N ASN A 32 2.07 -6.77 -18.19
CA ASN A 32 3.19 -7.05 -19.07
C ASN A 32 3.62 -5.81 -19.86
N ILE A 33 4.81 -5.30 -19.54
CA ILE A 33 5.41 -4.12 -20.18
C ILE A 33 5.60 -4.32 -21.69
N LYS A 34 6.08 -5.49 -22.12
CA LYS A 34 6.32 -5.78 -23.54
C LYS A 34 5.00 -5.80 -24.31
N ALA A 35 3.98 -6.47 -23.78
CA ALA A 35 2.66 -6.53 -24.41
C ALA A 35 2.00 -5.15 -24.49
N ALA A 36 2.13 -4.33 -23.45
CA ALA A 36 1.62 -2.96 -23.45
C ALA A 36 2.31 -2.08 -24.51
N HIS A 37 3.63 -2.24 -24.67
CA HIS A 37 4.39 -1.52 -25.71
C HIS A 37 3.97 -1.96 -27.12
N PHE A 38 3.76 -3.26 -27.35
CA PHE A 38 3.22 -3.76 -28.61
C PHE A 38 1.80 -3.24 -28.89
N GLY A 39 0.99 -3.02 -27.85
CA GLY A 39 -0.34 -2.41 -27.95
C GLY A 39 -0.36 -0.89 -28.16
N GLY A 40 0.79 -0.26 -28.41
CA GLY A 40 0.88 1.19 -28.66
C GLY A 40 0.85 2.07 -27.41
N ILE A 41 0.96 1.49 -26.21
CA ILE A 41 1.04 2.26 -24.96
C ILE A 41 2.48 2.71 -24.74
N ASN A 42 2.68 4.02 -24.54
CA ASN A 42 3.98 4.55 -24.14
C ASN A 42 4.28 4.19 -22.67
N THR A 43 4.95 3.04 -22.48
CA THR A 43 5.31 2.49 -21.17
C THR A 43 6.11 3.47 -20.32
N THR A 44 7.07 4.17 -20.91
CA THR A 44 7.95 5.13 -20.22
C THR A 44 7.15 6.28 -19.62
N SER A 45 6.23 6.86 -20.38
CA SER A 45 5.37 7.94 -19.87
C SER A 45 4.42 7.46 -18.78
N VAL A 46 3.90 6.23 -18.89
CA VAL A 46 3.03 5.65 -17.86
C VAL A 46 3.81 5.46 -16.56
N ILE A 47 5.00 4.86 -16.62
CA ILE A 47 5.87 4.64 -15.45
C ILE A 47 6.22 5.97 -14.78
N LEU A 48 6.63 6.98 -15.55
CA LEU A 48 7.00 8.29 -15.02
C LEU A 48 5.81 8.97 -14.31
N LYS A 49 4.63 8.97 -14.95
CA LYS A 49 3.40 9.52 -14.34
C LYS A 49 3.01 8.76 -13.09
N THR A 50 3.09 7.43 -13.08
CA THR A 50 2.79 6.63 -11.88
C THR A 50 3.73 6.95 -10.74
N ALA A 51 5.04 7.07 -11.02
CA ALA A 51 6.06 7.39 -10.02
C ALA A 51 5.88 8.80 -9.44
N LEU A 52 5.56 9.79 -10.28
CA LEU A 52 5.29 11.15 -9.84
C LEU A 52 4.03 11.23 -8.96
N ILE A 53 2.96 10.53 -9.33
CA ILE A 53 1.73 10.50 -8.54
C ILE A 53 1.96 9.80 -7.20
N SER A 54 2.61 8.63 -7.18
CA SER A 54 2.89 7.91 -5.93
C SER A 54 3.86 8.68 -5.04
N GLY A 55 4.91 9.27 -5.61
CA GLY A 55 5.87 10.09 -4.88
C GLY A 55 5.23 11.35 -4.31
N GLY A 56 4.37 12.03 -5.07
CA GLY A 56 3.62 13.19 -4.60
C GLY A 56 2.69 12.86 -3.43
N LEU A 57 1.96 11.75 -3.51
CA LEU A 57 1.10 11.28 -2.42
C LEU A 57 1.88 10.90 -1.17
N ALA A 58 3.02 10.20 -1.33
CA ALA A 58 3.91 9.86 -0.21
C ALA A 58 4.51 11.12 0.43
N GLY A 59 4.90 12.11 -0.37
CA GLY A 59 5.39 13.41 0.11
C GLY A 59 4.32 14.17 0.89
N LEU A 60 3.08 14.23 0.40
CA LEU A 60 1.95 14.85 1.11
C LEU A 60 1.67 14.16 2.44
N ALA A 61 1.76 12.84 2.50
CA ALA A 61 1.62 12.08 3.74
C ALA A 61 2.74 12.43 4.74
N GLY A 62 4.01 12.47 4.29
CA GLY A 62 5.16 12.80 5.14
C GLY A 62 5.11 14.23 5.67
N VAL A 63 4.81 15.22 4.83
CA VAL A 63 4.64 16.61 5.24
C VAL A 63 3.47 16.74 6.22
N GLY A 64 2.37 16.03 5.96
CA GLY A 64 1.21 15.99 6.86
C GLY A 64 1.58 15.48 8.25
N GLU A 65 2.37 14.42 8.35
CA GLU A 65 2.82 13.84 9.63
C GLU A 65 3.76 14.78 10.39
N LEU A 66 4.74 15.37 9.69
CA LEU A 66 5.74 16.25 10.29
C LEU A 66 5.15 17.56 10.81
N CYS A 67 4.35 18.24 9.99
CA CYS A 67 3.75 19.52 10.33
C CYS A 67 2.61 19.38 11.36
N ALA A 68 1.97 18.21 11.46
CA ALA A 68 0.85 18.01 12.38
C ALA A 68 1.25 17.53 13.78
N ILE A 69 2.26 16.67 13.90
CA ILE A 69 2.55 15.97 15.16
C ILE A 69 3.88 16.40 15.75
N HIS A 70 4.94 16.40 14.93
CA HIS A 70 6.30 16.45 15.46
C HIS A 70 6.89 17.86 15.51
N TYR A 71 6.40 18.80 14.69
CA TYR A 71 6.85 20.20 14.56
C TYR A 71 8.35 20.42 14.27
N HIS A 72 9.19 19.39 14.35
CA HIS A 72 10.61 19.35 14.04
C HIS A 72 10.95 18.09 13.22
N LEU A 73 12.03 18.15 12.44
CA LEU A 73 12.55 17.01 11.67
C LEU A 73 13.16 15.97 12.61
N LEU A 74 12.53 14.80 12.74
CA LEU A 74 13.15 13.63 13.37
C LEU A 74 13.92 12.80 12.33
N MET A 75 14.92 12.06 12.80
CA MET A 75 15.67 11.12 11.94
C MET A 75 14.81 9.93 11.48
N ASP A 76 13.76 9.57 12.23
CA ASP A 76 12.84 8.45 11.92
C ASP A 76 11.44 8.94 11.50
N ILE A 77 11.38 9.72 10.42
CA ILE A 77 10.08 10.18 9.85
C ILE A 77 9.28 8.99 9.28
N SER A 78 9.98 7.94 8.85
CA SER A 78 9.37 6.72 8.31
C SER A 78 10.07 5.49 8.88
N PRO A 79 9.68 5.05 10.09
CA PRO A 79 10.24 3.86 10.74
C PRO A 79 9.82 2.54 10.06
N GLY A 80 9.43 2.57 8.78
CA GLY A 80 8.97 1.40 8.03
C GLY A 80 7.59 1.52 7.37
N TYR A 81 6.97 2.71 7.34
CA TYR A 81 5.64 2.91 6.74
C TYR A 81 5.54 2.44 5.28
N GLY A 82 6.65 2.46 4.53
CA GLY A 82 6.71 1.89 3.18
C GLY A 82 6.46 0.38 3.16
N TYR A 83 7.07 -0.37 4.09
CA TYR A 83 6.88 -1.82 4.20
C TYR A 83 5.46 -2.16 4.66
N SER A 84 4.94 -1.45 5.66
CA SER A 84 3.55 -1.59 6.08
C SER A 84 2.59 -1.27 4.93
N GLY A 85 2.91 -0.27 4.11
CA GLY A 85 2.15 0.10 2.92
C GLY A 85 2.05 -1.03 1.88
N ILE A 86 3.11 -1.81 1.68
CA ILE A 86 3.09 -2.99 0.79
C ILE A 86 2.09 -4.02 1.32
N VAL A 87 2.16 -4.33 2.61
CA VAL A 87 1.29 -5.31 3.27
C VAL A 87 -0.18 -4.88 3.15
N ILE A 88 -0.46 -3.61 3.45
CA ILE A 88 -1.80 -3.02 3.36
C ILE A 88 -2.32 -3.05 1.92
N ALA A 89 -1.48 -2.71 0.93
CA ALA A 89 -1.85 -2.71 -0.48
C ALA A 89 -2.18 -4.12 -0.99
N MET A 90 -1.40 -5.12 -0.57
CA MET A 90 -1.65 -6.52 -0.90
C MET A 90 -2.95 -7.02 -0.26
N LEU A 91 -3.17 -6.71 1.03
CA LEU A 91 -4.40 -7.11 1.74
C LEU A 91 -5.65 -6.46 1.13
N GLY A 92 -5.54 -5.23 0.65
CA GLY A 92 -6.58 -4.53 -0.10
C GLY A 92 -6.76 -4.98 -1.56
N ASN A 93 -6.06 -6.02 -2.01
CA ASN A 93 -6.06 -6.52 -3.39
C ASN A 93 -5.80 -5.41 -4.43
N LEU A 94 -4.90 -4.46 -4.13
CA LEU A 94 -4.61 -3.28 -4.98
C LEU A 94 -5.83 -2.39 -5.30
N HIS A 95 -6.98 -2.63 -4.67
CA HIS A 95 -8.18 -1.84 -4.87
C HIS A 95 -8.22 -0.69 -3.86
N PRO A 96 -8.41 0.58 -4.30
CA PRO A 96 -8.35 1.74 -3.39
C PRO A 96 -9.29 1.64 -2.18
N LEU A 97 -10.48 1.07 -2.38
CA LEU A 97 -11.44 0.88 -1.29
C LEU A 97 -10.99 -0.21 -0.30
N GLY A 98 -10.37 -1.29 -0.80
CA GLY A 98 -9.82 -2.36 0.04
C GLY A 98 -8.64 -1.88 0.88
N VAL A 99 -7.81 -1.00 0.30
CA VAL A 99 -6.69 -0.34 0.98
C VAL A 99 -7.16 0.49 2.18
N VAL A 100 -8.31 1.16 2.10
CA VAL A 100 -8.86 1.93 3.24
C VAL A 100 -9.24 1.04 4.41
N PHE A 101 -9.92 -0.09 4.15
CA PHE A 101 -10.28 -1.01 5.23
C PHE A 101 -9.05 -1.71 5.81
N ALA A 102 -8.10 -2.10 4.96
CA ALA A 102 -6.84 -2.72 5.36
C ALA A 102 -5.98 -1.76 6.20
N SER A 103 -5.85 -0.50 5.78
CA SER A 103 -5.06 0.50 6.50
C SER A 103 -5.69 0.82 7.85
N PHE A 104 -7.02 0.93 7.92
CA PHE A 104 -7.73 1.14 9.17
C PHE A 104 -7.48 0.00 10.18
N PHE A 105 -7.57 -1.25 9.73
CA PHE A 105 -7.26 -2.42 10.56
C PHE A 105 -5.81 -2.37 11.08
N PHE A 106 -4.84 -2.13 10.20
CA PHE A 106 -3.43 -2.06 10.61
C PHE A 106 -3.11 -0.85 11.49
N SER A 107 -3.78 0.28 11.29
CA SER A 107 -3.65 1.45 12.18
C SER A 107 -4.09 1.12 13.60
N ILE A 108 -5.18 0.36 13.77
CA ILE A 108 -5.62 -0.10 15.10
C ILE A 108 -4.55 -0.99 15.73
N VAL A 109 -4.00 -1.95 14.98
CA VAL A 109 -2.95 -2.86 15.48
C VAL A 109 -1.69 -2.09 15.88
N LEU A 110 -1.22 -1.16 15.05
CA LEU A 110 -0.06 -0.32 15.29
C LEU A 110 -0.24 0.55 16.54
N VAL A 111 -1.33 1.32 16.61
CA VAL A 111 -1.62 2.22 17.74
C VAL A 111 -1.84 1.41 19.02
N GLY A 112 -2.48 0.25 18.93
CA GLY A 112 -2.67 -0.69 20.02
C GLY A 112 -1.34 -1.19 20.58
N ALA A 113 -0.43 -1.64 19.71
CA ALA A 113 0.90 -2.09 20.12
C ALA A 113 1.75 -0.97 20.74
N HIS A 114 1.72 0.25 20.18
CA HIS A 114 2.38 1.41 20.78
C HIS A 114 1.81 1.76 22.15
N THR A 115 0.50 1.61 22.35
CA THR A 115 -0.15 1.88 23.63
C THR A 115 0.20 0.82 24.67
N MET A 116 0.19 -0.47 24.30
CA MET A 116 0.66 -1.56 25.15
C MET A 116 2.13 -1.39 25.53
N SER A 117 2.97 -0.96 24.60
CA SER A 117 4.39 -0.70 24.88
C SER A 117 4.58 0.38 25.94
N ARG A 118 3.81 1.47 25.86
CA ARG A 118 3.85 2.56 26.85
C ARG A 118 3.31 2.16 28.22
N MET A 119 2.29 1.31 28.28
CA MET A 119 1.64 0.92 29.56
C MET A 119 2.30 -0.26 30.26
N THR A 120 2.79 -1.24 29.50
CA THR A 120 3.21 -2.56 30.01
C THR A 120 4.66 -2.91 29.70
N GLY A 121 5.41 -2.00 29.03
CA GLY A 121 6.82 -2.22 28.67
C GLY A 121 7.03 -3.26 27.57
N VAL A 122 5.96 -3.72 26.92
CA VAL A 122 6.03 -4.72 25.85
C VAL A 122 6.69 -4.12 24.60
N PRO A 123 7.61 -4.83 23.91
CA PRO A 123 8.24 -4.31 22.71
C PRO A 123 7.24 -4.06 21.57
N THR A 124 7.38 -2.94 20.84
CA THR A 124 6.50 -2.55 19.72
C THR A 124 6.61 -3.46 18.50
N TYR A 125 7.67 -4.29 18.44
CA TYR A 125 7.92 -5.26 17.36
C TYR A 125 6.78 -6.27 17.15
N ILE A 126 5.88 -6.45 18.12
CA ILE A 126 4.70 -7.31 17.96
C ILE A 126 3.85 -6.87 16.76
N ALA A 127 3.70 -5.57 16.51
CA ALA A 127 2.93 -5.08 15.37
C ALA A 127 3.60 -5.42 14.03
N GLU A 128 4.93 -5.37 13.98
CA GLU A 128 5.72 -5.72 12.79
C GLU A 128 5.64 -7.23 12.51
N VAL A 129 5.69 -8.06 13.55
CA VAL A 129 5.49 -9.52 13.43
C VAL A 129 4.10 -9.84 12.89
N ILE A 130 3.06 -9.16 13.38
CA ILE A 130 1.68 -9.33 12.87
C ILE A 130 1.59 -8.90 11.40
N GLN A 131 2.21 -7.79 11.01
CA GLN A 131 2.27 -7.36 9.59
C GLN A 131 2.97 -8.39 8.71
N GLY A 132 4.12 -8.89 9.14
CA GLY A 132 4.87 -9.92 8.41
C GLY A 132 4.07 -11.22 8.26
N MET A 133 3.44 -11.67 9.34
CA MET A 133 2.61 -12.89 9.31
C MET A 133 1.38 -12.71 8.41
N ALA A 134 0.72 -11.55 8.46
CA ALA A 134 -0.40 -11.24 7.58
C ALA A 134 0.01 -11.24 6.10
N LEU A 135 1.17 -10.68 5.77
CA LEU A 135 1.71 -10.71 4.41
C LEU A 135 1.99 -12.14 3.95
N ILE A 136 2.60 -12.98 4.79
CA ILE A 136 2.87 -14.39 4.46
C ILE A 136 1.55 -15.13 4.22
N VAL A 137 0.56 -14.97 5.09
CA VAL A 137 -0.77 -15.59 4.95
C VAL A 137 -1.44 -15.13 3.65
N MET A 138 -1.37 -13.84 3.31
CA MET A 138 -1.89 -13.30 2.05
C MET A 138 -1.19 -13.90 0.82
N LEU A 139 0.14 -14.01 0.85
CA LEU A 139 0.92 -14.61 -0.25
C LEU A 139 0.57 -16.09 -0.44
N ILE A 140 0.44 -16.84 0.65
CA ILE A 140 0.01 -18.25 0.61
C ILE A 140 -1.40 -18.36 0.04
N SER A 141 -2.31 -17.49 0.48
CA SER A 141 -3.69 -17.45 -0.04
C SER A 141 -3.74 -17.15 -1.54
N LEU A 142 -2.93 -16.20 -2.00
CA LEU A 142 -2.82 -15.88 -3.43
C LEU A 142 -2.27 -17.07 -4.22
N LEU A 143 -1.23 -17.74 -3.72
CA LEU A 143 -0.66 -18.92 -4.36
C LEU A 143 -1.69 -20.04 -4.49
N LEU A 144 -2.47 -20.32 -3.43
CA LEU A 144 -3.52 -21.33 -3.45
C LEU A 144 -4.68 -21.00 -4.40
N THR A 145 -4.93 -19.70 -4.63
CA THR A 145 -6.01 -19.24 -5.51
C THR A 145 -5.59 -19.29 -6.98
N GLU A 146 -4.36 -18.90 -7.30
CA GLU A 146 -3.84 -18.86 -8.68
C GLU A 146 -3.33 -20.22 -9.18
N TYR A 147 -2.81 -21.08 -8.30
CA TYR A 147 -2.23 -22.37 -8.68
C TYR A 147 -3.10 -23.56 -8.21
N LYS A 148 -3.69 -24.29 -9.17
CA LYS A 148 -4.26 -25.61 -8.89
C LYS A 148 -3.16 -26.61 -8.63
N ILE A 149 -3.07 -27.10 -7.39
CA ILE A 149 -2.16 -28.18 -7.00
C ILE A 149 -2.56 -29.44 -7.78
N ARG A 150 -1.83 -29.75 -8.86
CA ARG A 150 -1.96 -31.02 -9.58
C ARG A 150 -0.94 -32.01 -8.99
N VAL A 151 -1.42 -32.92 -8.15
CA VAL A 151 -0.61 -34.04 -7.68
C VAL A 151 -0.38 -35.00 -8.86
N VAL A 152 0.82 -34.99 -9.43
CA VAL A 152 1.23 -35.96 -10.45
C VAL A 152 1.61 -37.24 -9.73
N ARG A 153 0.67 -38.19 -9.68
CA ARG A 153 0.93 -39.54 -9.20
C ARG A 153 1.75 -40.26 -10.28
N LYS A 154 2.98 -40.68 -9.93
CA LYS A 154 3.75 -41.64 -10.73
C LYS A 154 3.10 -43.01 -10.70
#